data_AF-A0A2G9V010-F1
#
_entry.id   AF-A0A2G9V010-F1
#
_cell.length_a   1.000
_cell.length_b   1.000
_cell.length_c   1.000
_cell.angle_alpha   90.00
_cell.angle_beta   90.00
_cell.angle_gamma   90.00
#
_symmetry.space_group_name_H-M   'P 1'
#
loop_
_entity.id
_entity.type
_entity.pdbx_description
1 polymer ?
#
loop_
_entity_poly.entity_id
_entity_poly.type
_entity_poly.pdbx_seq_one_letter_code
_entity_poly.pdbx_strand_id
1 'polypeptide(L)'
;MLQAAGQLLERVVMGPPKHYNIEYKINPWMGGVIDENKAFEQWNALKSAIEKEGVEVLTMEQVPGLSDQVFVCHSGLVLRNKWIEELAVLTRL
;
A
#
# COMPACT_ATOMS: atom_id res chain seq x y z
N MET A 1 -2.15 -22.15 -13.98
CA MET A 1 -2.84 -20.95 -14.47
C MET A 1 -2.82 -19.92 -13.35
N LEU A 2 -2.26 -18.73 -13.56
CA LEU A 2 -2.45 -17.66 -12.59
C LEU A 2 -3.94 -17.27 -12.61
N GLN A 3 -4.59 -17.34 -11.46
CA GLN A 3 -5.93 -16.79 -11.29
C GLN A 3 -5.82 -15.26 -11.24
N ALA A 4 -6.79 -14.56 -11.85
CA ALA A 4 -6.85 -13.11 -11.79
C ALA A 4 -7.07 -12.66 -10.32
N ALA A 5 -6.58 -11.47 -9.95
CA ALA A 5 -6.71 -10.96 -8.58
C ALA A 5 -8.17 -10.96 -8.10
N GLY A 6 -9.12 -10.61 -8.98
CA GLY A 6 -10.56 -10.63 -8.70
C GLY A 6 -11.17 -12.01 -8.44
N GLN A 7 -10.48 -13.10 -8.79
CA GLN A 7 -10.93 -14.46 -8.48
C GLN A 7 -10.48 -14.92 -7.08
N LEU A 8 -9.51 -14.24 -6.48
CA LEU A 8 -8.86 -14.63 -5.23
C LEU A 8 -9.16 -13.66 -4.08
N LEU A 9 -9.43 -12.39 -4.39
CA LEU A 9 -9.53 -11.31 -3.43
C LEU A 9 -10.89 -10.64 -3.56
N GLU A 10 -11.62 -10.54 -2.45
CA GLU A 10 -12.84 -9.73 -2.39
C GLU A 10 -12.50 -8.26 -2.12
N ARG A 11 -11.51 -8.01 -1.27
CA ARG A 11 -11.13 -6.67 -0.79
C ARG A 11 -9.65 -6.57 -0.53
N VAL A 12 -9.09 -5.38 -0.74
CA VAL A 12 -7.70 -5.03 -0.41
C VAL A 12 -7.63 -3.68 0.29
N VAL A 13 -6.56 -3.43 1.04
CA VAL A 13 -6.26 -2.13 1.63
C VAL A 13 -5.09 -1.49 0.90
N MET A 14 -5.21 -0.21 0.55
CA MET A 14 -4.16 0.59 -0.07
C MET A 14 -3.94 1.90 0.69
N GLY A 15 -2.69 2.37 0.73
CA GLY A 15 -2.32 3.67 1.30
C GLY A 15 -2.10 4.70 0.19
N PRO A 16 -2.82 5.85 0.17
CA PRO A 16 -2.58 6.90 -0.82
C PRO A 16 -1.25 7.63 -0.54
N PRO A 17 -0.53 8.13 -1.57
CA PRO A 17 0.78 8.75 -1.41
C PRO A 17 0.72 10.25 -1.00
N LYS A 18 -0.15 10.63 -0.06
CA LYS A 18 -0.35 12.02 0.41
C LYS A 18 0.88 12.68 1.05
N HIS A 19 1.72 11.88 1.68
CA HIS A 19 2.93 12.22 2.43
C HIS A 19 4.08 11.28 2.03
N TYR A 20 3.97 10.61 0.88
CA TYR A 20 5.02 9.71 0.40
C TYR A 20 6.24 10.50 -0.07
N ASN A 21 7.41 10.14 0.46
CA ASN A 21 8.69 10.71 0.09
C ASN A 21 9.83 9.75 0.48
N ILE A 22 11.04 9.99 -0.04
CA ILE A 22 12.25 9.25 0.36
C ILE A 22 13.01 10.11 1.38
N GLU A 23 12.68 9.94 2.66
CA GLU A 23 13.30 10.71 3.76
C GLU A 23 14.57 10.05 4.32
N TYR A 24 14.73 8.75 4.09
CA TYR A 24 15.84 7.94 4.56
C TYR A 24 16.12 6.78 3.59
N LYS A 25 17.18 6.02 3.86
CA LYS A 25 17.60 4.88 3.03
C LYS A 25 17.80 3.63 3.86
N ILE A 26 16.83 2.73 3.83
CA ILE A 26 16.87 1.40 4.49
C ILE A 26 17.04 0.24 3.51
N ASN A 27 16.88 0.48 2.20
CA ASN A 27 17.09 -0.53 1.16
C ASN A 27 17.81 0.07 -0.07
N PRO A 28 18.40 -0.76 -0.95
CA PRO A 28 19.21 -0.27 -2.08
C PRO A 28 18.47 0.61 -3.09
N TRP A 29 17.15 0.46 -3.19
CA TRP A 29 16.29 1.18 -4.13
C TRP A 29 15.96 2.60 -3.68
N MET A 30 16.11 2.90 -2.39
CA MET A 30 15.86 4.23 -1.85
C MET A 30 16.97 5.21 -2.25
N GLY A 31 16.53 6.35 -2.78
CA GLY A 31 17.34 7.51 -3.15
C GLY A 31 16.66 8.33 -4.26
N GLY A 32 17.10 9.58 -4.42
CA GLY A 32 16.57 10.49 -5.44
C GLY A 32 15.40 11.35 -4.94
N VAL A 33 14.73 12.00 -5.89
CA VAL A 33 13.60 12.91 -5.64
C VAL A 33 12.33 12.27 -6.20
N ILE A 34 11.25 12.33 -5.42
CA ILE A 34 9.93 11.87 -5.85
C ILE A 34 9.23 12.97 -6.65
N ASP A 35 8.57 12.56 -7.75
CA ASP A 35 7.54 13.36 -8.41
C ASP A 35 6.19 12.98 -7.79
N GLU A 36 5.64 13.86 -6.96
CA GLU A 36 4.40 13.64 -6.21
C GLU A 36 3.20 13.41 -7.14
N ASN A 37 3.10 14.18 -8.24
CA ASN A 37 2.00 14.05 -9.19
C ASN A 37 2.06 12.69 -9.87
N LYS A 38 3.25 12.28 -10.30
CA LYS A 38 3.45 10.96 -10.91
C LYS A 38 3.17 9.82 -9.93
N ALA A 39 3.52 9.98 -8.65
CA ALA A 39 3.20 8.99 -7.63
C ALA A 39 1.68 8.82 -7.48
N PHE A 40 0.92 9.92 -7.46
CA PHE A 40 -0.55 9.88 -7.44
C PHE A 40 -1.14 9.27 -8.72
N GLU A 41 -0.63 9.64 -9.90
CA GLU A 41 -1.09 9.06 -11.17
C GLU A 41 -0.89 7.54 -11.19
N GLN A 42 0.29 7.06 -10.80
CA GLN A 42 0.60 5.63 -10.76
C GLN A 42 -0.26 4.89 -9.72
N TRP A 43 -0.45 5.48 -8.54
CA TRP A 43 -1.30 4.91 -7.50
C TRP A 43 -2.76 4.81 -7.94
N ASN A 44 -3.30 5.87 -8.55
CA ASN A 44 -4.67 5.88 -9.08
C ASN A 44 -4.85 4.86 -10.21
N ALA A 45 -3.85 4.70 -11.08
CA ALA A 45 -3.87 3.68 -12.12
C ALA A 45 -3.91 2.26 -11.54
N LEU A 46 -3.11 1.97 -10.51
CA LEU A 46 -3.13 0.68 -9.82
C LEU A 46 -4.47 0.42 -9.13
N LYS A 47 -4.97 1.38 -8.36
CA LYS A 47 -6.28 1.30 -7.71
C LYS A 47 -7.38 1.01 -8.73
N SER A 48 -7.41 1.76 -9.84
CA SER A 48 -8.38 1.57 -10.92
C SER A 48 -8.28 0.20 -11.57
N ALA A 49 -7.06 -0.33 -11.75
CA ALA A 49 -6.86 -1.66 -12.31
C ALA A 49 -7.39 -2.76 -11.38
N ILE A 50 -7.19 -2.64 -10.07
CA ILE A 50 -7.72 -3.57 -9.08
C ILE A 50 -9.25 -3.52 -9.02
N GLU A 51 -9.84 -2.31 -8.99
CA GLU A 51 -11.29 -2.13 -8.95
C GLU A 51 -11.98 -2.68 -10.20
N LYS A 52 -11.35 -2.60 -11.38
CA LYS A 52 -11.87 -3.19 -12.64
C LYS A 52 -11.99 -4.70 -12.60
N GLU A 53 -11.22 -5.38 -11.75
CA GLU A 53 -11.32 -6.82 -11.53
C GLU A 53 -12.44 -7.20 -10.54
N GLY A 54 -13.22 -6.22 -10.05
CA GLY A 54 -14.32 -6.44 -9.11
C GLY A 54 -13.90 -6.50 -7.64
N VAL A 55 -12.66 -6.13 -7.32
CA VAL A 55 -12.12 -6.11 -5.95
C VAL A 55 -12.41 -4.76 -5.30
N GLU A 56 -12.91 -4.75 -4.07
CA GLU A 56 -13.08 -3.51 -3.30
C GLU A 56 -11.71 -2.99 -2.83
N VAL A 57 -11.42 -1.72 -3.10
CA VAL A 57 -10.22 -1.05 -2.58
C VAL A 57 -10.61 -0.16 -1.41
N LEU A 58 -10.20 -0.56 -0.21
CA LEU A 58 -10.28 0.24 1.01
C LEU A 58 -9.04 1.13 1.11
N THR A 59 -9.22 2.40 1.45
CA THR A 59 -8.10 3.35 1.62
C THR A 59 -7.92 3.75 3.07
N MET A 60 -6.68 3.82 3.53
CA MET A 60 -6.34 4.41 4.83
C MET A 60 -5.96 5.88 4.71
N GLU A 61 -6.13 6.65 5.78
CA GLU A 61 -5.58 8.00 5.85
C GLU A 61 -4.09 7.93 6.19
N GLN A 62 -3.27 8.69 5.44
CA GLN A 62 -1.84 8.72 5.69
C GLN A 62 -1.52 9.73 6.80
N VAL A 63 -0.60 9.35 7.68
CA VAL A 63 -0.12 10.19 8.77
C VAL A 63 1.09 11.01 8.29
N PRO A 64 1.12 12.34 8.48
CA PRO A 64 2.29 13.16 8.20
C PRO A 64 3.55 12.64 8.90
N GLY A 65 4.68 12.64 8.20
CA GLY A 65 5.95 12.14 8.72
C GLY A 65 6.11 10.61 8.69
N LEU A 66 5.13 9.87 8.15
CA LEU A 66 5.25 8.43 7.90
C LEU A 66 5.17 8.14 6.41
N SER A 67 6.27 8.43 5.71
CA SER A 67 6.34 8.36 4.24
C SER A 67 6.08 6.95 3.69
N ASP A 68 6.58 5.91 4.35
CA ASP A 68 6.46 4.51 3.93
C ASP A 68 5.09 3.85 4.21
N GLN A 69 4.13 4.58 4.79
CA GLN A 69 2.77 4.06 5.05
C GLN A 69 2.00 3.64 3.78
N VAL A 70 2.46 4.06 2.60
CA VAL A 70 1.93 3.58 1.31
C VAL A 70 2.11 2.06 1.14
N PHE A 71 3.08 1.45 1.81
CA PHE A 71 3.37 0.02 1.76
C PHE A 71 2.59 -0.77 2.84
N VAL A 72 1.26 -0.78 2.71
CA VAL A 72 0.34 -1.42 3.67
C VAL A 72 0.63 -2.90 3.92
N CYS A 73 1.26 -3.59 2.97
CA CYS A 73 1.68 -4.99 3.13
C CYS A 73 2.64 -5.20 4.31
N HIS A 74 3.34 -4.16 4.76
CA HIS A 74 4.22 -4.24 5.92
C HIS A 74 3.48 -4.08 7.25
N SER A 75 2.22 -3.64 7.27
CA SER A 75 1.54 -3.33 8.53
C SER A 75 1.26 -4.57 9.40
N GLY A 76 1.05 -5.73 8.79
CA GLY A 76 0.83 -6.99 9.49
C GLY A 76 0.10 -8.03 8.65
N LEU A 77 -0.32 -9.12 9.30
CA LEU A 77 -0.97 -10.25 8.63
C LEU A 77 -2.46 -10.34 9.00
N VAL A 78 -3.30 -10.50 7.97
CA VAL A 78 -4.71 -10.86 8.13
C VAL A 78 -4.90 -12.30 7.67
N LEU A 79 -5.44 -13.15 8.56
CA LEU A 79 -5.81 -14.53 8.24
C LEU A 79 -7.28 -14.76 8.57
N ARG A 80 -8.08 -15.13 7.56
CA ARG A 80 -9.52 -15.43 7.73
C ARG A 80 -10.26 -14.28 8.45
N ASN A 81 -10.07 -13.05 7.97
CA ASN A 81 -10.64 -11.81 8.55
C ASN A 81 -10.24 -11.53 10.00
N LYS A 82 -9.14 -12.12 10.49
CA LYS A 82 -8.57 -11.80 11.80
C LYS A 82 -7.20 -11.18 11.64
N TRP A 83 -6.99 -10.06 12.33
CA TRP A 83 -5.68 -9.48 12.54
C TRP A 83 -4.85 -10.40 13.42
N ILE A 84 -3.60 -10.63 13.04
CA ILE A 84 -2.63 -11.38 13.85
C ILE A 84 -1.73 -10.37 14.54
N GLU A 85 -2.04 -10.06 15.79
CA GLU A 85 -1.36 -9.02 16.58
C GLU A 85 0.14 -9.28 16.72
N GLU A 86 0.55 -10.55 16.85
CA GLU A 86 1.93 -10.96 17.00
C GLU A 86 2.80 -10.73 15.76
N LEU A 87 2.18 -10.50 14.60
CA LEU A 87 2.83 -10.25 13.32
C LEU A 87 2.59 -8.83 12.80
N ALA A 88 2.00 -7.96 13.61
CA ALA A 88 1.82 -6.55 13.29
C ALA A 88 3.15 -5.81 13.36
N VAL A 89 3.59 -5.23 12.24
CA VAL A 89 4.71 -4.28 12.23
C VAL A 89 4.10 -2.89 12.09
N LEU A 90 3.95 -2.20 13.22
CA LEU A 90 3.57 -0.79 13.19
C LEU A 90 4.71 -0.04 12.48
N THR A 91 4.41 0.58 11.35
CA THR A 91 5.35 1.37 10.54
C THR A 91 5.83 2.60 11.33
N ARG A 92 6.77 2.37 12.24
CA ARG A 92 7.66 3.37 12.84
C ARG A 92 9.08 2.84 12.59
N LEU A 93 9.59 3.16 11.40
CA LEU A 93 11.03 3.26 11.19
C LEU A 93 11.40 4.73 11.33
#